data_AF-A0A0F0HKL7-F1
#
_entry.id   AF-A0A0F0HKL7-F1
#
_cell.length_a   1.000
_cell.length_b   1.000
_cell.length_c   1.000
_cell.angle_alpha   90.00
_cell.angle_beta   90.00
_cell.angle_gamma   90.00
#
_symmetry.space_group_name_H-M   'P 1'
#
loop_
_entity.id
_entity.type
_entity.pdbx_description
1 polymer ?
#
loop_
_entity_poly.entity_id
_entity_poly.type
_entity_poly.pdbx_seq_one_letter_code
_entity_poly.pdbx_strand_id
1 'polypeptide(L)'
;MRPRSLALASALAVLPLTVASLGATAAYAAPTPNASAARVALPNTVTPAVAHSQKSGDVPATQQISVAVSLKLRNTAELDRLLSALSTKGSPEYGHYLTPAQFTERFGPTQADVDQVRSYLAGQGLKVTSVSANRQVVNATGSNAQIAKAFGTHESRYVDQ
;
A
#
# COMPACT_ATOMS: atom_id res chain seq x y z
N MET A 1 22.48 47.47 69.56
CA MET A 1 23.85 47.56 68.99
C MET A 1 23.73 48.00 67.54
N ARG A 2 24.34 49.15 67.22
CA ARG A 2 24.73 49.75 65.92
C ARG A 2 23.88 49.54 64.64
N PRO A 3 23.51 50.63 63.93
CA PRO A 3 22.74 50.64 62.66
C PRO A 3 23.67 50.65 61.43
N ARG A 4 23.12 50.47 60.21
CA ARG A 4 23.48 51.25 58.99
C ARG A 4 22.73 50.87 57.68
N SER A 5 22.11 51.90 57.10
CA SER A 5 21.94 52.29 55.67
C SER A 5 21.22 51.35 54.67
N LEU A 6 20.08 51.69 54.04
CA LEU A 6 19.69 52.71 53.01
C LEU A 6 20.12 52.42 51.56
N ALA A 7 19.13 52.09 50.70
CA ALA A 7 18.92 52.57 49.31
C ALA A 7 17.54 52.06 48.85
N LEU A 8 16.48 52.86 48.59
CA LEU A 8 16.20 53.71 47.41
C LEU A 8 16.45 52.94 46.09
N ALA A 9 15.53 52.79 45.13
CA ALA A 9 14.36 53.58 44.78
C ALA A 9 13.45 52.82 43.77
N SER A 10 12.16 53.16 43.82
CA SER A 10 11.21 53.35 42.70
C SER A 10 10.99 52.26 41.64
N ALA A 11 9.75 51.78 41.53
CA ALA A 11 8.83 52.27 40.49
C ALA A 11 7.43 51.66 40.66
N LEU A 12 6.43 52.54 40.73
CA LEU A 12 5.00 52.25 40.71
C LEU A 12 4.62 51.62 39.36
N ALA A 13 4.06 50.42 39.36
CA ALA A 13 3.44 49.83 38.17
C ALA A 13 1.95 49.57 38.44
N VAL A 14 1.15 50.35 37.72
CA VAL A 14 -0.30 50.35 37.63
C VAL A 14 -0.83 48.96 37.27
N LEU A 15 -1.85 48.47 37.99
CA LEU A 15 -2.65 47.29 37.64
C LEU A 15 -3.64 47.63 36.51
N PRO A 16 -3.72 46.81 35.44
CA PRO A 16 -4.97 46.65 34.73
C PRO A 16 -5.38 45.16 34.60
N LEU A 17 -6.64 44.95 34.98
CA LEU A 17 -7.61 43.95 34.51
C LEU A 17 -7.05 42.66 33.86
N THR A 18 -7.17 41.54 34.59
CA THR A 18 -7.10 40.20 34.00
C THR A 18 -8.42 39.85 33.32
N VAL A 19 -8.42 39.88 32.00
CA VAL A 19 -9.48 39.29 31.16
C VAL A 19 -9.24 37.77 31.14
N ALA A 20 -10.14 37.00 31.74
CA ALA A 20 -10.13 35.55 31.65
C ALA A 20 -10.73 35.11 30.30
N SER A 21 -9.88 34.82 29.32
CA SER A 21 -10.28 34.21 28.05
C SER A 21 -10.46 32.69 28.24
N LEU A 22 -11.70 32.21 28.14
CA LEU A 22 -12.00 30.79 27.96
C LEU A 22 -11.50 30.36 26.57
N GLY A 23 -10.33 29.73 26.53
CA GLY A 23 -9.85 29.03 25.34
C GLY A 23 -10.63 27.74 25.15
N ALA A 24 -11.50 27.68 24.14
CA ALA A 24 -12.09 26.44 23.68
C ALA A 24 -11.00 25.61 22.97
N THR A 25 -10.40 24.65 23.66
CA THR A 25 -9.53 23.66 23.02
C THR A 25 -10.40 22.72 22.20
N ALA A 26 -10.43 22.93 20.89
CA ALA A 26 -10.95 21.92 19.96
C ALA A 26 -10.09 20.66 20.11
N ALA A 27 -10.65 19.60 20.69
CA ALA A 27 -10.01 18.29 20.71
C ALA A 27 -9.94 17.79 19.27
N TYR A 28 -8.75 17.87 18.67
CA TYR A 28 -8.46 17.16 17.43
C TYR A 28 -8.53 15.67 17.75
N ALA A 29 -9.64 15.02 17.38
CA ALA A 29 -9.74 13.58 17.39
C ALA A 29 -8.64 13.03 16.47
N ALA A 30 -7.64 12.36 17.06
CA ALA A 30 -6.63 11.66 16.31
C ALA A 30 -7.33 10.64 15.39
N PRO A 31 -6.87 10.45 14.14
CA PRO A 31 -7.40 9.39 13.29
C PRO A 31 -7.19 8.06 14.01
N THR A 32 -8.29 7.39 14.37
CA THR A 32 -8.23 6.03 14.89
C THR A 32 -7.60 5.15 13.79
N PRO A 33 -6.53 4.38 14.08
CA PRO A 33 -5.96 3.47 13.10
C PRO A 33 -7.07 2.54 12.61
N ASN A 34 -7.26 2.54 11.28
CA ASN A 34 -8.26 1.77 10.55
C ASN A 34 -8.51 0.42 11.20
N ALA A 35 -9.78 0.13 11.49
CA ALA A 35 -10.25 -1.22 11.71
C ALA A 35 -9.63 -2.12 10.63
N SER A 36 -8.96 -3.20 11.05
CA SER A 36 -8.39 -4.19 10.14
C SER A 36 -9.44 -4.58 9.11
N ALA A 37 -9.30 -4.07 7.88
CA ALA A 37 -10.22 -4.37 6.80
C ALA A 37 -10.33 -5.90 6.71
N ALA A 38 -11.55 -6.41 6.61
CA ALA A 38 -11.78 -7.83 6.49
C ALA A 38 -10.93 -8.39 5.33
N ARG A 39 -10.10 -9.39 5.62
CA ARG A 39 -9.27 -10.03 4.59
C ARG A 39 -10.17 -10.78 3.61
N VAL A 40 -9.82 -10.73 2.33
CA VAL A 40 -10.48 -11.49 1.28
C VAL A 40 -9.51 -12.58 0.81
N ALA A 41 -9.98 -13.83 0.79
CA ALA A 41 -9.20 -14.94 0.28
C ALA A 41 -9.10 -14.85 -1.25
N LEU A 42 -7.88 -14.93 -1.79
CA LEU A 42 -7.66 -15.09 -3.22
C LEU A 42 -7.75 -16.59 -3.56
N PRO A 43 -8.59 -16.99 -4.54
CA PRO A 43 -8.65 -18.38 -4.96
C PRO A 43 -7.34 -18.82 -5.62
N ASN A 44 -7.10 -20.13 -5.66
CA ASN A 44 -6.00 -20.75 -6.41
C ASN A 44 -4.58 -20.25 -6.03
N THR A 45 -4.36 -19.94 -4.75
CA THR A 45 -3.07 -19.40 -4.27
C THR A 45 -2.10 -20.49 -3.78
N VAL A 46 -2.55 -21.75 -3.68
CA VAL A 46 -1.70 -22.90 -3.32
C VAL A 46 -1.42 -23.73 -4.57
N THR A 47 -0.14 -23.89 -4.90
CA THR A 47 0.29 -24.68 -6.06
C THR A 47 0.02 -26.17 -5.82
N PRO A 48 -0.56 -26.93 -6.78
CA PRO A 48 -0.84 -28.36 -6.61
C PRO A 48 0.37 -29.21 -6.26
N ALA A 49 1.57 -28.82 -6.70
CA ALA A 49 2.83 -29.50 -6.39
C ALA A 49 3.06 -29.66 -4.87
N VAL A 50 2.60 -28.69 -4.06
CA VAL A 50 2.74 -28.72 -2.59
C VAL A 50 2.06 -29.95 -1.97
N ALA A 51 1.04 -30.53 -2.62
CA ALA A 51 0.38 -31.75 -2.15
C ALA A 51 1.30 -32.99 -2.19
N HIS A 52 2.38 -32.95 -2.99
CA HIS A 52 3.34 -34.03 -3.15
C HIS A 52 4.72 -33.71 -2.55
N SER A 53 4.93 -32.48 -2.07
CA SER A 53 6.18 -32.05 -1.45
C SER A 53 6.18 -32.29 0.07
N GLN A 54 7.34 -32.52 0.66
CA GLN A 54 7.48 -32.63 2.12
C GLN A 54 7.86 -31.27 2.73
N LYS A 55 7.14 -30.84 3.76
CA LYS A 55 7.49 -29.62 4.52
C LYS A 55 8.80 -29.86 5.28
N SER A 56 9.81 -29.04 4.99
CA SER A 56 11.16 -29.11 5.59
C SER A 56 11.37 -28.12 6.74
N GLY A 57 10.47 -27.15 6.92
CA GLY A 57 10.50 -26.18 8.02
C GLY A 57 9.82 -24.87 7.65
N ASP A 58 9.94 -23.87 8.53
CA ASP A 58 9.41 -22.53 8.28
C ASP A 58 10.48 -21.58 7.74
N VAL A 59 10.04 -20.57 6.99
CA VAL A 59 10.93 -19.52 6.49
C VAL A 59 11.24 -18.55 7.64
N PRO A 60 12.54 -18.26 7.94
CA PRO A 60 12.92 -17.32 8.98
C PRO A 60 12.27 -15.95 8.81
N ALA A 61 11.78 -15.36 9.90
CA ALA A 61 11.09 -14.08 9.92
C ALA A 61 11.87 -12.92 9.24
N THR A 62 13.20 -12.98 9.29
CA THR A 62 14.11 -11.96 8.74
C THR A 62 14.53 -12.21 7.29
N GLN A 63 14.21 -13.38 6.73
CA GLN A 63 14.56 -13.72 5.35
C GLN A 63 13.89 -12.73 4.39
N GLN A 64 14.67 -12.14 3.49
CA GLN A 64 14.13 -11.26 2.46
C GLN A 64 13.42 -12.08 1.39
N ILE A 65 12.22 -11.64 1.03
CA ILE A 65 11.37 -12.25 0.02
C ILE A 65 10.95 -11.16 -0.97
N SER A 66 10.94 -11.51 -2.24
CA SER A 66 10.40 -10.68 -3.31
C SER A 66 9.03 -11.20 -3.71
N VAL A 67 8.08 -10.30 -3.89
CA VAL A 67 6.72 -10.61 -4.32
C VAL A 67 6.33 -9.76 -5.53
N ALA A 68 5.50 -10.33 -6.40
CA ALA A 68 4.90 -9.66 -7.53
C ALA A 68 3.39 -9.65 -7.34
N VAL A 69 2.79 -8.46 -7.27
CA VAL A 69 1.34 -8.29 -7.18
C VAL A 69 0.79 -8.00 -8.57
N SER A 70 -0.01 -8.93 -9.09
CA SER A 70 -0.65 -8.80 -10.41
C SER A 70 -2.02 -8.15 -10.30
N LEU A 71 -2.23 -7.06 -11.04
CA LEU A 71 -3.49 -6.33 -11.11
C LEU A 71 -4.33 -6.82 -12.29
N LYS A 72 -5.65 -6.85 -12.08
CA LYS A 72 -6.61 -7.28 -13.10
C LYS A 72 -6.71 -6.26 -14.24
N LEU A 73 -6.89 -6.76 -15.45
CA LEU A 73 -7.27 -5.92 -16.59
C LEU A 73 -8.68 -5.36 -16.40
N ARG A 74 -8.88 -4.18 -16.96
CA ARG A 74 -10.18 -3.50 -17.03
C ARG A 74 -10.87 -3.84 -18.35
N ASN A 75 -12.17 -3.63 -18.39
CA ASN A 75 -12.98 -3.72 -19.61
C ASN A 75 -12.83 -5.07 -20.35
N THR A 76 -12.72 -6.19 -19.62
CA THR A 76 -12.41 -7.50 -20.22
C THR A 76 -13.45 -7.93 -21.26
N ALA A 77 -14.74 -7.62 -21.04
CA ALA A 77 -15.77 -7.90 -22.04
C ALA A 77 -15.60 -7.09 -23.35
N GLU A 78 -15.07 -5.87 -23.27
CA GLU A 78 -14.70 -5.09 -24.47
C GLU A 78 -13.45 -5.65 -25.12
N LEU A 79 -12.46 -6.06 -24.31
CA LEU A 79 -11.25 -6.72 -24.79
C LEU A 79 -11.60 -7.99 -25.58
N ASP A 80 -12.50 -8.84 -25.08
CA ASP A 80 -12.94 -10.06 -25.77
C ASP A 80 -13.60 -9.76 -27.13
N ARG A 81 -14.40 -8.70 -27.21
CA ARG A 81 -14.99 -8.22 -28.47
C ARG A 81 -13.93 -7.71 -29.43
N LEU A 82 -12.97 -6.92 -28.94
CA LEU A 82 -11.85 -6.42 -29.75
C LEU A 82 -11.04 -7.58 -30.31
N LEU A 83 -10.65 -8.55 -29.48
CA LEU A 83 -9.91 -9.74 -29.90
C LEU A 83 -10.67 -10.52 -30.98
N SER A 84 -11.98 -10.68 -30.82
CA SER A 84 -12.83 -11.33 -31.84
C SER A 84 -12.84 -10.53 -33.16
N ALA A 85 -12.96 -9.20 -33.08
CA ALA A 85 -12.98 -8.31 -34.25
C ALA A 85 -11.63 -8.26 -34.98
N LEU A 86 -10.52 -8.32 -34.26
CA LEU A 86 -9.16 -8.33 -34.82
C LEU A 86 -8.88 -9.61 -35.65
N SER A 87 -9.52 -10.72 -35.29
CA SER A 87 -9.36 -12.03 -35.96
C SER A 87 -10.46 -12.35 -36.99
N THR A 88 -11.51 -11.54 -37.11
CA THR A 88 -12.62 -11.79 -38.03
C THR A 88 -12.42 -11.09 -39.37
N LYS A 89 -12.25 -11.86 -40.45
CA LYS A 89 -12.13 -11.30 -41.81
C LYS A 89 -13.40 -10.52 -42.18
N GLY A 90 -13.23 -9.28 -42.67
CA GLY A 90 -14.34 -8.38 -43.02
C GLY A 90 -14.78 -7.46 -41.87
N SER A 91 -14.24 -7.65 -40.66
CA SER A 91 -14.32 -6.65 -39.59
C SER A 91 -13.52 -5.40 -39.97
N PRO A 92 -14.00 -4.18 -39.66
CA PRO A 92 -13.22 -2.95 -39.81
C PRO A 92 -11.89 -2.98 -39.04
N GLU A 93 -11.82 -3.76 -37.96
CA GLU A 93 -10.65 -3.87 -37.09
C GLU A 93 -9.71 -5.02 -37.50
N TYR A 94 -10.03 -5.80 -38.54
CA TYR A 94 -9.24 -6.97 -38.90
C TYR A 94 -7.78 -6.60 -39.21
N GLY A 95 -6.85 -7.17 -38.45
CA GLY A 95 -5.41 -6.88 -38.58
C GLY A 95 -4.96 -5.51 -38.06
N HIS A 96 -5.85 -4.70 -37.47
CA HIS A 96 -5.55 -3.38 -36.90
C HIS A 96 -5.21 -3.47 -35.41
N TYR A 97 -4.03 -4.00 -35.09
CA TYR A 97 -3.59 -4.20 -33.71
C TYR A 97 -3.30 -2.88 -32.98
N LEU A 98 -3.59 -2.87 -31.67
CA LEU A 98 -3.23 -1.78 -30.77
C LEU A 98 -1.73 -1.80 -30.44
N THR A 99 -1.16 -0.61 -30.23
CA THR A 99 0.15 -0.49 -29.59
C THR A 99 0.07 -0.86 -28.11
N PRO A 100 1.19 -1.25 -27.46
CA PRO A 100 1.19 -1.54 -26.02
C PRO A 100 0.67 -0.40 -25.15
N ALA A 101 0.93 0.86 -25.53
CA ALA A 101 0.44 2.04 -24.82
C ALA A 101 -1.09 2.18 -24.95
N GLN A 102 -1.63 2.00 -26.16
CA GLN A 102 -3.09 2.02 -26.38
C GLN A 102 -3.80 0.90 -25.62
N PHE A 103 -3.21 -0.30 -25.59
CA PHE A 103 -3.73 -1.41 -24.80
C PHE A 103 -3.73 -1.07 -23.31
N THR A 104 -2.62 -0.55 -22.79
CA THR A 104 -2.48 -0.19 -21.37
C THR A 104 -3.47 0.89 -20.95
N GLU A 105 -3.76 1.83 -21.83
CA GLU A 105 -4.69 2.91 -21.53
C GLU A 105 -6.14 2.43 -21.51
N ARG A 106 -6.53 1.56 -22.46
CA ARG A 106 -7.90 1.04 -22.57
C ARG A 106 -8.20 -0.10 -21.59
N PHE A 107 -7.26 -1.02 -21.42
CA PHE A 107 -7.47 -2.30 -20.74
C PHE A 107 -6.52 -2.53 -19.56
N GLY A 108 -5.36 -1.87 -19.52
CA GLY A 108 -4.45 -1.96 -18.37
C GLY A 108 -5.04 -1.33 -17.11
N PRO A 109 -4.56 -1.69 -15.91
CA PRO A 109 -4.96 -1.05 -14.64
C PRO A 109 -4.79 0.46 -14.68
N THR A 110 -5.59 1.21 -13.91
CA THR A 110 -5.41 2.66 -13.81
C THR A 110 -4.18 3.01 -12.97
N GLN A 111 -3.68 4.24 -13.11
CA GLN A 111 -2.63 4.74 -12.23
C GLN A 111 -3.08 4.77 -10.76
N ALA A 112 -4.35 5.08 -10.51
CA ALA A 112 -4.92 5.08 -9.15
C ALA A 112 -4.90 3.68 -8.51
N ASP A 113 -5.23 2.62 -9.27
CA ASP A 113 -5.16 1.24 -8.78
C ASP A 113 -3.73 0.85 -8.39
N VAL A 114 -2.75 1.23 -9.23
CA VAL A 114 -1.33 1.01 -8.95
C VAL A 114 -0.91 1.75 -7.68
N ASP A 115 -1.29 3.02 -7.53
CA ASP A 115 -0.91 3.81 -6.37
C ASP A 115 -1.57 3.31 -5.07
N GLN A 116 -2.78 2.77 -5.14
CA GLN A 116 -3.41 2.09 -4.00
C GLN A 116 -2.61 0.85 -3.58
N VAL A 117 -2.17 0.02 -4.54
CA VAL A 117 -1.33 -1.15 -4.23
C VAL A 117 0.02 -0.72 -3.67
N ARG A 118 0.66 0.31 -4.23
CA ARG A 118 1.93 0.84 -3.72
C ARG A 118 1.80 1.35 -2.29
N SER A 119 0.75 2.11 -2.01
CA SER A 119 0.45 2.63 -0.68
C SER A 119 0.21 1.50 0.31
N TYR A 120 -0.57 0.49 -0.08
CA TYR A 120 -0.79 -0.71 0.74
C TYR A 120 0.51 -1.42 1.10
N LEU A 121 1.33 -1.75 0.09
CA LEU A 121 2.60 -2.47 0.29
C LEU A 121 3.56 -1.67 1.19
N ALA A 122 3.68 -0.36 0.94
CA ALA A 122 4.48 0.52 1.79
C ALA A 122 3.96 0.60 3.24
N GLY A 123 2.64 0.67 3.43
CA GLY A 123 2.01 0.64 4.75
C GLY A 123 2.22 -0.68 5.51
N GLN A 124 2.48 -1.78 4.80
CA GLN A 124 2.89 -3.06 5.41
C GLN A 124 4.40 -3.16 5.67
N GLY A 125 5.17 -2.12 5.34
CA GLY A 125 6.63 -2.07 5.49
C GLY A 125 7.40 -2.72 4.35
N LEU A 126 6.73 -3.05 3.24
CA LEU A 126 7.37 -3.59 2.04
C LEU A 126 7.89 -2.46 1.16
N LYS A 127 9.06 -2.67 0.54
CA LYS A 127 9.66 -1.74 -0.40
C LYS A 127 9.21 -2.09 -1.83
N VAL A 128 8.46 -1.21 -2.48
CA VAL A 128 8.15 -1.34 -3.91
C VAL A 128 9.44 -1.16 -4.71
N THR A 129 9.78 -2.13 -5.56
CA THR A 129 11.03 -2.15 -6.33
C THR A 129 10.82 -1.75 -7.78
N SER A 130 9.67 -2.08 -8.36
CA SER A 130 9.31 -1.67 -9.73
C SER A 130 7.81 -1.80 -9.98
N VAL A 131 7.34 -1.09 -11.01
CA VAL A 131 6.02 -1.25 -11.61
C VAL A 131 6.22 -1.52 -13.09
N SER A 132 5.55 -2.51 -13.65
CA SER A 132 5.63 -2.79 -15.09
C SER A 132 5.06 -1.64 -15.91
N ALA A 133 5.60 -1.41 -17.12
CA ALA A 133 5.16 -0.30 -17.98
C ALA A 133 3.66 -0.36 -18.34
N ASN A 134 3.09 -1.56 -18.40
CA ASN A 134 1.66 -1.79 -18.64
C ASN A 134 0.80 -1.72 -17.35
N ARG A 135 1.38 -1.32 -16.22
CA ARG A 135 0.72 -1.19 -14.89
C ARG A 135 0.19 -2.49 -14.29
N GLN A 136 0.43 -3.64 -14.91
CA GLN A 136 -0.13 -4.92 -14.46
C GLN A 136 0.59 -5.58 -13.30
N VAL A 137 1.87 -5.27 -13.07
CA VAL A 137 2.66 -5.90 -12.02
C VAL A 137 3.34 -4.86 -11.15
N VAL A 138 3.14 -4.97 -9.85
CA VAL A 138 3.86 -4.20 -8.83
C VAL A 138 4.78 -5.16 -8.08
N ASN A 139 6.08 -4.99 -8.21
CA ASN A 139 7.08 -5.78 -7.50
C ASN A 139 7.44 -5.10 -6.18
N ALA A 140 7.60 -5.89 -5.12
CA ALA A 140 8.05 -5.41 -3.83
C ALA A 140 8.94 -6.45 -3.13
N THR A 141 9.67 -5.98 -2.12
CA THR A 141 10.53 -6.83 -1.28
C THR A 141 10.38 -6.46 0.19
N GLY A 142 10.56 -7.43 1.07
CA GLY A 142 10.57 -7.24 2.52
C GLY A 142 10.90 -8.53 3.25
N SER A 143 10.94 -8.46 4.59
CA SER A 143 11.19 -9.65 5.41
C SER A 143 9.97 -10.59 5.39
N ASN A 144 10.19 -11.86 5.65
CA ASN A 144 9.12 -12.86 5.75
C ASN A 144 8.01 -12.43 6.73
N ALA A 145 8.37 -11.83 7.86
CA ALA A 145 7.39 -11.31 8.82
C ALA A 145 6.50 -10.20 8.22
N GLN A 146 7.06 -9.33 7.39
CA GLN A 146 6.30 -8.28 6.71
C GLN A 146 5.39 -8.87 5.60
N ILE A 147 5.88 -9.87 4.86
CA ILE A 147 5.09 -10.60 3.85
C ILE A 147 3.90 -11.32 4.50
N ALA A 148 4.16 -12.14 5.52
CA ALA A 148 3.14 -12.85 6.28
C ALA A 148 2.06 -11.88 6.80
N LYS A 149 2.48 -10.74 7.37
CA LYS A 149 1.57 -9.69 7.83
C LYS A 149 0.78 -9.07 6.66
N ALA A 150 1.43 -8.74 5.56
CA ALA A 150 0.80 -8.11 4.41
C ALA A 150 -0.28 -9.03 3.81
N PHE A 151 0.02 -10.29 3.57
CA PHE A 151 -0.88 -11.19 2.84
C PHE A 151 -1.72 -12.09 3.75
N GLY A 152 -1.46 -12.11 5.05
CA GLY A 152 -2.15 -13.00 5.98
C GLY A 152 -1.75 -14.46 5.78
N THR A 153 -0.48 -14.68 5.46
CA THR A 153 0.10 -15.96 5.06
C THR A 153 1.14 -16.45 6.07
N HIS A 154 1.61 -17.68 5.88
CA HIS A 154 2.75 -18.23 6.59
C HIS A 154 3.59 -19.07 5.63
N GLU A 155 4.86 -18.69 5.50
CA GLU A 155 5.77 -19.23 4.51
C GLU A 155 6.56 -20.40 5.08
N SER A 156 6.48 -21.53 4.39
CA SER A 156 7.21 -22.75 4.75
C SER A 156 8.09 -23.22 3.59
N ARG A 157 9.16 -23.94 3.91
CA ARG A 157 10.05 -24.60 2.95
C ARG A 157 9.55 -25.99 2.66
N TYR A 158 9.61 -26.38 1.39
CA TYR A 158 9.22 -27.70 0.92
C TYR A 158 10.35 -28.33 0.09
N VAL A 159 10.42 -29.65 0.10
CA VAL A 159 11.34 -30.44 -0.73
C VAL A 159 10.51 -31.38 -1.60
N ASP A 160 10.73 -31.31 -2.91
CA ASP A 160 10.12 -32.22 -3.88
C ASP A 160 10.82 -33.59 -3.82
N GLN A 161 10.04 -34.65 -4.10
CA GLN A 161 10.55 -36.03 -4.18
C GLN A 161 11.19 -36.30 -5.54
#